data_AF-A0A2T1DG47-F1
#
_entry.id   AF-A0A2T1DG47-F1
#
_cell.length_a   1.000
_cell.length_b   1.000
_cell.length_c   1.000
_cell.angle_alpha   90.00
_cell.angle_beta   90.00
_cell.angle_gamma   90.00
#
_symmetry.space_group_name_H-M   'P 1'
#
loop_
_entity.id
_entity.type
_entity.pdbx_description
1 polymer ?
#
loop_
_entity_poly.entity_id
_entity_poly.type
_entity_poly.pdbx_seq_one_letter_code
_entity_poly.pdbx_strand_id
1 'polypeptide(L)'
;MQLSEAELLQVQQTLHDYEPSQSAIATLIDHEGDLDASLEAMLRSEMGQAAFGEKPLKQVVLDVLREQICGDDGFRQRLTEYTKKTESTPLLTGLIVYLTSQIVLPFPINPGLATLIVLYIAKFGFDVYCRYTEPAK
;
A
#
# COMPACT_ATOMS: atom_id res chain seq x y z
N MET A 1 1.75 10.66 5.69
CA MET A 1 2.40 9.62 6.53
C MET A 1 3.72 9.36 5.86
N GLN A 2 4.83 9.46 6.57
CA GLN A 2 6.15 9.57 5.93
C GLN A 2 7.01 8.33 6.15
N LEU A 3 7.66 7.84 5.10
CA LEU A 3 8.88 7.04 5.21
C LEU A 3 10.07 7.96 5.48
N SER A 4 10.89 7.61 6.46
CA SER A 4 12.20 8.25 6.64
C SER A 4 13.10 7.98 5.44
N GLU A 5 14.14 8.80 5.25
CA GLU A 5 15.13 8.59 4.19
C GLU A 5 15.75 7.18 4.23
N ALA A 6 16.00 6.65 5.43
CA ALA A 6 16.53 5.31 5.61
C ALA A 6 15.53 4.22 5.17
N GLU A 7 14.26 4.37 5.52
CA GLU A 7 13.20 3.45 5.07
C GLU A 7 13.00 3.51 3.56
N LEU A 8 13.03 4.72 2.98
CA LEU A 8 12.90 4.90 1.54
C LEU A 8 14.08 4.26 0.78
N LEU A 9 15.31 4.47 1.25
CA LEU A 9 16.50 3.83 0.69
C LEU A 9 16.42 2.30 0.81
N GLN A 10 15.98 1.80 1.95
CA GLN A 10 15.81 0.36 2.18
C GLN A 10 14.78 -0.22 1.21
N VAL A 11 13.62 0.42 1.05
CA VAL A 11 12.59 -0.02 0.08
C VAL A 11 13.15 -0.05 -1.34
N GLN A 12 13.90 0.98 -1.74
CA GLN A 12 14.56 1.01 -3.05
C GLN A 12 15.53 -0.16 -3.25
N GLN A 13 16.31 -0.49 -2.23
CA GLN A 13 17.26 -1.61 -2.28
C GLN A 13 16.53 -2.96 -2.31
N THR A 14 15.55 -3.15 -1.43
CA THR A 14 14.78 -4.40 -1.32
C THR A 14 14.02 -4.71 -2.61
N LEU A 15 13.51 -3.69 -3.30
CA LEU A 15 12.71 -3.82 -4.51
C LEU A 15 13.47 -3.51 -5.80
N HIS A 16 14.80 -3.35 -5.74
CA HIS A 16 15.63 -2.97 -6.89
C HIS A 16 15.36 -3.85 -8.13
N ASP A 17 15.28 -5.16 -7.94
CA ASP A 17 15.08 -6.13 -9.03
C ASP A 17 13.59 -6.47 -9.28
N TYR A 18 12.67 -5.85 -8.53
CA TYR A 18 11.23 -6.09 -8.68
C TYR A 18 10.60 -4.98 -9.54
N GLU A 19 10.75 -5.12 -10.85
CA GLU A 19 10.26 -4.19 -11.88
C GLU A 19 8.80 -3.73 -11.68
N PRO A 20 7.84 -4.60 -11.29
CA PRO A 20 6.45 -4.18 -11.11
C PRO A 20 6.22 -3.11 -10.02
N SER A 21 7.18 -2.89 -9.13
CA SER A 21 7.10 -1.88 -8.06
C SER A 21 7.75 -0.54 -8.39
N GLN A 22 8.45 -0.42 -9.53
CA GLN A 22 9.28 0.76 -9.80
C GLN A 22 8.48 2.05 -9.94
N SER A 23 7.24 1.98 -10.44
CA SER A 23 6.34 3.14 -10.49
C SER A 23 5.98 3.66 -9.10
N ALA A 24 5.80 2.76 -8.13
CA ALA A 24 5.55 3.12 -6.73
C ALA A 24 6.77 3.78 -6.09
N ILE A 25 7.96 3.23 -6.36
CA ILE A 25 9.23 3.77 -5.84
C ILE A 25 9.47 5.17 -6.40
N ALA A 26 9.29 5.38 -7.71
CA ALA A 26 9.40 6.69 -8.34
C ALA A 26 8.43 7.69 -7.71
N THR A 27 7.16 7.29 -7.53
CA THR A 27 6.15 8.15 -6.90
C THR A 27 6.49 8.46 -5.43
N LEU A 28 7.09 7.53 -4.69
CA LEU A 28 7.57 7.81 -3.33
C LEU A 28 8.70 8.82 -3.32
N ILE A 29 9.66 8.70 -4.25
CA ILE A 29 10.79 9.64 -4.35
C ILE A 29 10.28 11.04 -4.70
N ASP A 30 9.37 11.16 -5.67
CA ASP A 30 8.81 12.45 -6.10
C ASP A 30 8.02 13.15 -4.99
N HIS A 31 7.47 12.37 -4.05
CA HIS A 31 6.75 12.86 -2.88
C HIS A 31 7.58 12.75 -1.58
N GLU A 32 8.90 12.65 -1.69
CA GLU A 32 9.87 12.66 -0.57
C GLU A 32 9.62 11.57 0.50
N GLY A 33 8.93 10.50 0.14
CA GLY A 33 8.53 9.40 1.03
C GLY A 33 7.14 9.55 1.65
N ASP A 34 6.33 10.53 1.22
CA ASP A 34 4.96 10.71 1.73
C ASP A 34 4.00 9.68 1.12
N LEU A 35 3.78 8.60 1.87
CA LEU A 35 2.86 7.52 1.49
C LEU A 35 1.44 8.01 1.25
N ASP A 36 1.00 9.04 1.97
CA ASP A 36 -0.35 9.57 1.82
C ASP A 36 -0.52 10.32 0.50
N ALA A 37 0.47 11.12 0.12
CA ALA A 37 0.49 11.86 -1.15
C ALA A 37 0.77 10.95 -2.34
N SER A 38 1.72 10.01 -2.22
CA SER A 38 2.03 9.05 -3.26
C SER A 38 0.84 8.15 -3.58
N LEU A 39 0.12 7.66 -2.56
CA LEU A 39 -1.09 6.84 -2.78
C LEU A 39 -2.16 7.64 -3.52
N GLU A 40 -2.39 8.89 -3.12
CA GLU A 40 -3.35 9.76 -3.80
C GLU A 40 -2.95 10.06 -5.25
N ALA A 41 -1.67 10.34 -5.51
CA ALA A 41 -1.14 10.57 -6.84
C ALA A 41 -1.32 9.35 -7.76
N MET A 42 -0.96 8.15 -7.29
CA MET A 42 -1.15 6.91 -8.06
C MET A 42 -2.63 6.63 -8.32
N LEU A 43 -3.50 6.78 -7.32
CA LEU A 43 -4.94 6.55 -7.49
C LEU A 43 -5.55 7.49 -8.53
N ARG A 44 -5.13 8.77 -8.55
CA ARG A 44 -5.55 9.74 -9.57
C ARG A 44 -5.00 9.39 -10.96
N SER A 45 -3.79 8.86 -11.05
CA SER A 45 -3.20 8.42 -12.32
C SER A 45 -3.97 7.22 -12.92
N GLU A 46 -4.33 6.25 -12.09
CA GLU A 46 -5.03 5.02 -12.53
C GLU A 46 -6.50 5.27 -12.88
N MET A 47 -7.21 6.07 -12.06
CA MET A 47 -8.65 6.28 -12.20
C MET A 47 -9.02 7.58 -12.93
N GLY A 48 -8.01 8.37 -13.32
CA GLY A 48 -8.18 9.70 -13.89
C GLY A 48 -8.81 10.71 -12.93
N GLN A 49 -9.35 11.80 -13.48
CA GLN A 49 -10.09 12.83 -12.74
C GLN A 49 -11.53 12.41 -12.41
N ALA A 50 -11.81 11.12 -12.23
CA ALA A 50 -13.15 10.69 -11.86
C ALA A 50 -13.54 11.38 -10.54
N ALA A 51 -14.64 12.12 -10.54
CA ALA A 51 -15.16 12.77 -9.35
C ALA A 51 -15.84 11.72 -8.49
N PHE A 52 -15.16 11.25 -7.45
CA PHE A 52 -15.70 10.25 -6.51
C PHE A 52 -16.66 10.89 -5.51
N GLY A 53 -17.78 11.46 -5.97
CA GLY A 53 -18.82 12.01 -5.10
C GLY A 53 -18.26 12.92 -3.99
N GLU A 54 -18.81 12.82 -2.77
CA GLU A 54 -18.41 13.63 -1.63
C GLU A 54 -17.16 13.10 -0.88
N LYS A 55 -16.81 11.81 -1.05
CA LYS A 55 -15.68 11.19 -0.34
C LYS A 55 -14.41 11.26 -1.19
N PRO A 56 -13.26 11.66 -0.63
CA PRO A 56 -12.00 11.62 -1.36
C PRO A 56 -11.69 10.17 -1.79
N LEU A 57 -11.26 9.98 -3.05
CA LEU A 57 -10.97 8.67 -3.65
C LEU A 57 -10.15 7.76 -2.74
N LYS A 58 -9.08 8.32 -2.17
CA LYS A 58 -8.22 7.62 -1.22
C LYS A 58 -8.99 7.03 -0.04
N GLN A 59 -9.94 7.76 0.54
CA GLN A 59 -10.76 7.24 1.65
C GLN A 59 -11.59 6.05 1.20
N VAL A 60 -12.19 6.11 0.01
CA VAL A 60 -12.96 4.98 -0.56
C VAL A 60 -12.06 3.76 -0.71
N VAL A 61 -10.83 3.93 -1.20
CA VAL A 61 -9.87 2.83 -1.34
C VAL A 61 -9.48 2.25 0.02
N LEU A 62 -9.22 3.10 1.02
CA LEU A 62 -8.92 2.65 2.38
C LEU A 62 -10.10 1.90 3.03
N ASP A 63 -11.34 2.37 2.80
CA ASP A 63 -12.56 1.72 3.29
C ASP A 63 -12.69 0.30 2.68
N VAL A 64 -12.52 0.17 1.35
CA VAL A 64 -12.62 -1.15 0.68
C VAL A 64 -11.46 -2.07 1.08
N LEU A 65 -10.23 -1.55 1.16
CA LEU A 65 -9.08 -2.34 1.60
C LEU A 65 -9.30 -2.90 3.00
N ARG A 66 -9.84 -2.11 3.92
CA ARG A 66 -10.23 -2.59 5.26
C ARG A 66 -11.19 -3.77 5.18
N GLU A 67 -12.27 -3.67 4.40
CA GLU A 67 -13.25 -4.75 4.27
C GLU A 67 -12.63 -6.05 3.77
N GLN A 68 -11.60 -5.95 2.92
CA GLN A 68 -10.92 -7.11 2.34
C GLN A 68 -9.86 -7.69 3.29
N ILE A 69 -9.02 -6.86 3.91
CA ILE A 69 -7.82 -7.33 4.60
C ILE A 69 -7.99 -7.45 6.11
N CYS A 70 -8.87 -6.68 6.76
CA CYS A 70 -8.94 -6.66 8.23
C CYS A 70 -9.55 -7.94 8.83
N GLY A 71 -10.23 -8.75 8.02
CA GLY A 71 -10.65 -10.11 8.36
C GLY A 71 -9.74 -11.21 7.78
N ASP A 72 -8.65 -10.85 7.09
CA ASP A 72 -7.76 -11.79 6.41
C ASP A 72 -6.55 -12.12 7.29
N ASP A 73 -6.67 -13.23 8.03
CA ASP A 73 -5.59 -13.76 8.87
C ASP A 73 -4.33 -14.12 8.07
N GLY A 74 -4.48 -14.51 6.80
CA GLY A 74 -3.37 -14.86 5.91
C GLY A 74 -2.55 -13.62 5.55
N PHE A 75 -3.21 -12.53 5.18
CA PHE A 75 -2.56 -11.24 4.96
C PHE A 75 -1.88 -10.74 6.24
N ARG A 76 -2.60 -10.78 7.38
CA ARG A 76 -2.07 -10.36 8.69
C ARG A 76 -0.79 -11.10 9.05
N GLN A 77 -0.76 -12.42 8.87
CA GLN A 77 0.42 -13.23 9.18
C GLN A 77 1.61 -12.84 8.30
N ARG A 78 1.42 -12.75 6.98
CA ARG A 78 2.49 -12.37 6.03
C ARG A 78 3.05 -10.99 6.33
N LEU A 79 2.18 -10.04 6.67
CA LEU A 79 2.58 -8.68 7.04
C LEU A 79 3.37 -8.68 8.35
N THR A 80 2.95 -9.47 9.32
CA THR A 80 3.67 -9.65 10.59
C THR A 80 5.06 -10.28 10.37
N GLU A 81 5.18 -11.24 9.46
CA GLU A 81 6.47 -11.84 9.10
C GLU A 81 7.39 -10.82 8.42
N TYR A 82 6.86 -10.03 7.48
CA TYR A 82 7.61 -8.96 6.82
C TYR A 82 8.08 -7.88 7.78
N THR A 83 7.20 -7.37 8.65
CA THR A 83 7.56 -6.31 9.62
C THR A 83 8.64 -6.73 10.62
N LYS A 84 8.84 -8.04 10.84
CA LYS A 84 9.97 -8.57 11.63
C LYS A 84 11.29 -8.62 10.86
N LYS A 85 11.24 -8.58 9.52
CA LYS A 85 12.38 -8.73 8.59
C LYS A 85 12.16 -7.85 7.36
N THR A 86 12.13 -6.54 7.59
CA THR A 86 11.75 -5.53 6.57
C THR A 86 12.68 -5.48 5.36
N GLU A 87 13.90 -6.02 5.49
CA GLU A 87 14.91 -6.14 4.45
C GLU A 87 14.68 -7.35 3.52
N SER A 88 13.71 -8.20 3.83
CA SER A 88 13.45 -9.42 3.07
C SER A 88 12.65 -9.16 1.80
N THR A 89 13.35 -9.14 0.66
CA THR A 89 12.73 -9.03 -0.68
C THR A 89 11.64 -10.09 -0.93
N PRO A 90 11.83 -11.38 -0.61
CA PRO A 90 10.79 -12.39 -0.86
C PRO A 90 9.51 -12.16 -0.04
N LEU A 91 9.63 -11.64 1.19
CA LEU A 91 8.46 -11.35 2.02
C LEU A 91 7.68 -10.15 1.48
N LEU A 92 8.38 -9.08 1.10
CA LEU A 92 7.74 -7.88 0.55
C LEU A 92 7.08 -8.16 -0.81
N THR A 93 7.81 -8.78 -1.73
CA THR A 93 7.27 -9.17 -3.05
C THR A 93 6.12 -10.17 -2.92
N GLY A 94 6.22 -11.13 -2.00
CA GLY A 94 5.14 -12.07 -1.70
C GLY A 94 3.88 -11.39 -1.19
N LEU A 95 4.00 -10.35 -0.36
CA LEU A 95 2.87 -9.52 0.07
C LEU A 95 2.24 -8.74 -1.08
N ILE A 96 3.06 -8.13 -1.93
CA ILE A 96 2.58 -7.40 -3.11
C ILE A 96 1.77 -8.34 -4.02
N VAL A 97 2.32 -9.51 -4.34
CA VAL A 97 1.64 -10.53 -5.16
C VAL A 97 0.35 -11.01 -4.49
N TYR A 98 0.39 -11.25 -3.17
CA TYR A 98 -0.81 -11.66 -2.42
C TYR A 98 -1.92 -10.61 -2.54
N LEU A 99 -1.59 -9.33 -2.34
CA LEU A 99 -2.55 -8.24 -2.45
C LEU A 99 -3.15 -8.15 -3.87
N THR A 100 -2.30 -8.21 -4.90
CA THR A 100 -2.75 -8.15 -6.30
C THR A 100 -3.62 -9.33 -6.74
N SER A 101 -3.52 -10.48 -6.06
CA SER A 101 -4.24 -11.71 -6.43
C SER A 101 -5.53 -11.93 -5.65
N GLN A 102 -5.60 -11.45 -4.41
CA GLN A 102 -6.74 -11.68 -3.51
C GLN A 102 -7.71 -10.51 -3.45
N ILE A 103 -7.22 -9.27 -3.64
CA ILE A 103 -8.08 -8.10 -3.54
C ILE A 103 -8.78 -7.82 -4.87
N VAL A 104 -10.10 -7.87 -4.83
CA VAL A 104 -10.98 -7.44 -5.92
C VAL A 104 -11.50 -6.04 -5.60
N LEU A 105 -10.76 -5.01 -6.04
CA LEU A 105 -11.32 -3.66 -6.10
C LEU A 105 -12.21 -3.54 -7.34
N PRO A 106 -13.13 -2.56 -7.39
CA PRO A 106 -13.88 -2.24 -8.60
C PRO A 106 -13.00 -1.78 -9.78
N PHE A 107 -11.68 -1.66 -9.56
CA PHE A 107 -10.66 -1.40 -10.56
C PHE A 107 -9.44 -2.32 -10.34
N PRO A 108 -8.65 -2.66 -11.38
CA PRO A 108 -7.49 -3.51 -11.22
C PRO A 108 -6.44 -2.87 -10.31
N ILE A 109 -6.02 -3.56 -9.25
CA ILE A 109 -4.82 -3.16 -8.52
C ILE A 109 -3.61 -3.59 -9.33
N ASN A 110 -2.88 -2.63 -9.90
CA ASN A 110 -1.58 -2.93 -10.49
C ASN A 110 -0.52 -3.13 -9.38
N PRO A 111 0.59 -3.83 -9.68
CA PRO A 111 1.62 -4.11 -8.68
C PRO A 111 2.26 -2.88 -8.03
N GLY A 112 2.32 -1.73 -8.72
CA GLY A 112 2.81 -0.49 -8.14
C GLY A 112 1.88 0.04 -7.04
N LEU A 113 0.58 0.12 -7.31
CA LEU A 113 -0.40 0.53 -6.32
C LEU A 113 -0.41 -0.45 -5.13
N ALA A 114 -0.30 -1.75 -5.39
CA ALA A 114 -0.16 -2.75 -4.33
C ALA A 114 1.08 -2.53 -3.48
N THR A 115 2.21 -2.15 -4.08
CA THR A 115 3.44 -1.81 -3.36
C THR A 115 3.19 -0.66 -2.38
N LEU A 116 2.58 0.45 -2.82
CA LEU A 116 2.26 1.56 -1.93
C LEU A 116 1.34 1.15 -0.78
N ILE A 117 0.30 0.36 -1.08
CA ILE A 117 -0.65 -0.10 -0.06
C ILE A 117 0.05 -0.97 0.99
N VAL A 118 0.90 -1.92 0.56
CA VAL A 118 1.65 -2.77 1.49
C VAL A 118 2.57 -1.92 2.37
N LEU A 119 3.30 -0.97 1.80
CA LEU A 119 4.17 -0.07 2.57
C LEU A 119 3.38 0.83 3.52
N TYR A 120 2.22 1.32 3.09
CA TYR A 120 1.30 2.11 3.90
C TYR A 120 0.87 1.36 5.16
N ILE A 121 0.37 0.13 4.99
CA ILE A 121 -0.12 -0.69 6.09
C ILE A 121 1.04 -1.15 6.96
N ALA A 122 2.19 -1.49 6.38
CA ALA A 122 3.40 -1.86 7.13
C ALA A 122 3.88 -0.71 8.02
N LYS A 123 3.90 0.52 7.50
CA LYS A 123 4.31 1.72 8.25
C LYS A 123 3.35 2.05 9.38
N PHE A 124 2.05 1.92 9.11
CA PHE A 124 1.00 2.24 10.07
C PHE A 124 0.80 1.14 11.12
N GLY A 125 1.10 -0.11 10.75
CA GLY A 125 0.80 -1.32 11.52
C GLY A 125 -0.62 -1.82 11.25
N PHE A 126 -0.76 -3.14 11.02
CA PHE A 126 -2.02 -3.77 10.62
C PHE A 126 -3.20 -3.48 11.57
N ASP A 127 -3.00 -3.73 12.88
CA ASP A 127 -4.08 -3.55 13.87
C ASP A 127 -4.47 -2.06 14.02
N VAL A 128 -3.51 -1.15 13.85
CA VAL A 128 -3.78 0.29 13.89
C VAL A 128 -4.55 0.70 12.64
N TYR A 129 -4.16 0.18 11.47
CA TYR A 129 -4.84 0.43 10.19
C TYR A 129 -6.30 0.00 10.26
N CYS A 130 -6.56 -1.19 10.78
CA CYS A 130 -7.91 -1.72 10.97
C CYS A 130 -8.72 -1.03 12.08
N ARG A 131 -8.12 -0.19 12.92
CA ARG A 131 -8.89 0.68 13.83
C ARG A 131 -9.09 2.08 13.27
N TYR A 132 -8.07 2.62 12.62
CA TYR A 132 -8.08 3.95 12.03
C TYR A 132 -9.07 4.09 10.88
N THR A 133 -9.21 3.04 10.07
CA THR A 133 -10.17 3.00 8.96
C THR A 133 -11.59 2.64 9.41
N GLU A 134 -11.86 2.57 10.72
CA GLU A 134 -13.18 2.18 11.20
C GLU A 134 -14.19 3.28 10.89
N PRO A 135 -15.34 2.97 10.26
CA PRO A 135 -16.33 3.98 9.95
C PRO A 135 -16.74 4.73 11.23
N ALA A 136 -16.70 6.07 11.18
CA ALA A 136 -17.30 6.87 12.23
C ALA A 136 -18.79 6.53 12.31
N LYS A 137 -19.26 6.17 13.50
CA LYS A 137 -20.66 5.84 13.77
C LYS A 137 -21.55 7.07 13.65
#